data_AF-A0A914M8I4-F1
#
_entry.id   AF-A0A914M8I4-F1
#
_cell.length_a   1.000
_cell.length_b   1.000
_cell.length_c   1.000
_cell.angle_alpha   90.00
_cell.angle_beta   90.00
_cell.angle_gamma   90.00
#
_symmetry.space_group_name_H-M   'P 1'
#
loop_
_entity.id
_entity.type
_entity.pdbx_description
1 polymer ?
#
loop_
_entity_poly.entity_id
_entity_poly.type
_entity_poly.pdbx_seq_one_letter_code
_entity_poly.pdbx_strand_id
1 'polypeptide(L)'
;MSLVGPGLDKLVKARPGRRFSPGTAIGVSIQMVNALRALHGIGYLHRDIKPANTTTGRKEEGEQQIIYVLDFGIARKFMHSDGSLMRPRESARFRGTPRYAATSAHIKREYARKDDMESWFYMMVEIYAGKLPWSGVGDMDAIGQFKEARLPGNQMKVRTDAVRALVAGCPEEFITILRHIDEMRFYGRPDYSWIMKMLRAYLIENKIPEHPYDWE
;
A
#
# COMPACT_ATOMS: atom_id res chain seq x y z
N MET A 1 -11.71 5.75 21.32
CA MET A 1 -11.61 5.80 19.84
C MET A 1 -12.85 6.50 19.35
N SER A 2 -12.69 7.50 18.48
CA SER A 2 -13.82 8.12 17.78
C SER A 2 -14.48 7.10 16.86
N LEU A 3 -15.80 7.18 16.70
CA LEU A 3 -16.51 6.39 15.68
C LEU A 3 -16.07 6.87 14.30
N VAL A 4 -15.87 5.94 13.38
CA VAL A 4 -15.42 6.17 11.99
C VAL A 4 -16.47 5.67 11.00
N GLY A 5 -16.29 6.00 9.72
CA GLY A 5 -17.18 5.58 8.64
C GLY A 5 -17.01 4.11 8.23
N PRO A 6 -17.53 3.73 7.05
CA PRO A 6 -17.31 2.40 6.48
C PRO A 6 -15.85 2.15 6.11
N GLY A 7 -15.42 0.89 6.22
CA GLY A 7 -14.10 0.43 5.75
C GLY A 7 -14.01 0.39 4.22
N LEU A 8 -12.83 0.67 3.68
CA LEU A 8 -12.60 0.65 2.23
C LEU A 8 -12.83 -0.73 1.62
N ASP A 9 -12.61 -1.80 2.39
CA ASP A 9 -12.89 -3.18 1.94
C ASP A 9 -14.38 -3.41 1.61
N LYS A 10 -15.29 -2.75 2.33
CA LYS A 10 -16.73 -2.81 2.06
C LYS A 10 -17.10 -1.90 0.90
N LEU A 11 -16.58 -0.67 0.91
CA LEU A 11 -16.85 0.31 -0.14
C LEU A 11 -16.42 -0.20 -1.51
N VAL A 12 -15.21 -0.75 -1.63
CA VAL A 12 -14.69 -1.26 -2.90
C VAL A 12 -15.46 -2.49 -3.39
N LYS A 13 -15.92 -3.37 -2.48
CA LYS A 13 -16.73 -4.55 -2.82
C LYS A 13 -18.10 -4.18 -3.37
N ALA A 14 -18.66 -3.04 -2.95
CA ALA A 14 -19.95 -2.54 -3.43
C ALA A 14 -19.86 -1.95 -4.86
N ARG A 15 -18.66 -1.70 -5.38
CA ARG A 15 -18.46 -1.12 -6.72
C ARG A 15 -18.47 -2.17 -7.82
N PRO A 16 -18.96 -1.83 -9.02
CA PRO A 16 -18.81 -2.68 -10.21
C PRO A 16 -17.34 -3.06 -10.45
N GLY A 17 -17.08 -4.33 -10.72
CA GLY A 17 -15.72 -4.84 -10.92
C GLY A 17 -14.84 -4.83 -9.67
N ARG A 18 -15.41 -4.55 -8.49
CA ARG A 18 -14.71 -4.50 -7.19
C ARG A 18 -13.51 -3.54 -7.19
N ARG A 19 -13.65 -2.41 -7.84
CA ARG A 19 -12.64 -1.35 -7.95
C ARG A 19 -13.28 0.03 -7.83
N PHE A 20 -12.48 1.02 -7.42
CA PHE A 20 -12.88 2.41 -7.48
C PHE A 20 -12.62 3.01 -8.87
N SER A 21 -13.26 4.14 -9.15
CA SER A 21 -12.86 5.02 -10.26
C SER A 21 -11.41 5.50 -10.08
N PRO A 22 -10.70 5.84 -11.17
CA PRO A 22 -9.32 6.33 -11.08
C PRO A 22 -9.17 7.52 -10.11
N GLY A 23 -10.08 8.50 -10.15
CA GLY A 23 -10.06 9.66 -9.24
C GLY A 23 -10.10 9.25 -7.77
N THR A 24 -11.06 8.40 -7.40
CA THR A 24 -11.20 7.89 -6.03
C THR A 24 -10.01 7.05 -5.60
N ALA A 25 -9.58 6.09 -6.42
CA ALA A 25 -8.46 5.20 -6.09
C ALA A 25 -7.17 6.00 -5.83
N ILE A 26 -6.89 6.99 -6.67
CA ILE A 26 -5.70 7.83 -6.55
C ILE A 26 -5.81 8.79 -5.36
N GLY A 27 -6.97 9.43 -5.14
CA GLY A 27 -7.20 10.31 -3.99
C GLY A 27 -7.03 9.60 -2.65
N VAL A 28 -7.62 8.41 -2.50
CA VAL A 28 -7.40 7.51 -1.34
C VAL A 28 -5.92 7.20 -1.18
N SER A 29 -5.24 6.85 -2.28
CA SER A 29 -3.83 6.45 -2.25
C SER A 29 -2.93 7.59 -1.78
N ILE A 30 -3.19 8.84 -2.20
CA ILE A 30 -2.47 10.03 -1.73
C ILE A 30 -2.63 10.22 -0.23
N GLN A 31 -3.86 10.12 0.30
CA GLN A 31 -4.11 10.25 1.73
C GLN A 31 -3.41 9.16 2.54
N MET A 32 -3.39 7.92 2.03
CA MET A 32 -2.68 6.80 2.66
C MET A 32 -1.16 7.00 2.69
N VAL A 33 -0.55 7.51 1.61
CA VAL A 33 0.89 7.85 1.61
C VAL A 33 1.19 8.93 2.65
N ASN A 34 0.30 9.93 2.79
CA ASN A 34 0.46 10.97 3.81
C ASN A 34 0.31 10.42 5.24
N ALA A 35 -0.64 9.52 5.48
CA ALA A 35 -0.81 8.85 6.77
C ALA A 35 0.42 7.99 7.12
N LEU A 36 0.94 7.24 6.17
CA LEU A 36 2.19 6.48 6.33
C LEU A 36 3.38 7.39 6.60
N ARG A 37 3.48 8.53 5.90
CA ARG A 37 4.53 9.53 6.18
C ARG A 37 4.45 10.02 7.63
N ALA A 38 3.26 10.30 8.15
CA ALA A 38 3.08 10.74 9.52
C ALA A 38 3.46 9.63 10.53
N LEU A 39 2.97 8.41 10.34
CA LEU A 39 3.28 7.26 11.20
C LEU A 39 4.78 6.94 11.23
N HIS A 40 5.42 6.92 10.05
CA HIS A 40 6.85 6.72 9.94
C HIS A 40 7.64 7.88 10.54
N GLY A 41 7.12 9.11 10.47
CA GLY A 41 7.72 10.31 11.06
C GLY A 41 7.82 10.24 12.59
N ILE A 42 6.88 9.56 13.24
CA ILE A 42 6.91 9.32 14.70
C ILE A 42 7.62 8.01 15.08
N GLY A 43 8.27 7.33 14.13
CA GLY A 43 9.14 6.18 14.40
C GLY A 43 8.43 4.82 14.48
N TYR A 44 7.23 4.68 13.92
CA TYR A 44 6.47 3.43 13.89
C TYR A 44 6.23 2.92 12.47
N LEU A 45 6.19 1.59 12.34
CA LEU A 45 5.71 0.85 11.17
C LEU A 45 4.32 0.30 11.49
N HIS A 46 3.41 0.29 10.53
CA HIS A 46 2.07 -0.28 10.69
C HIS A 46 2.08 -1.80 10.58
N ARG A 47 2.72 -2.34 9.53
CA ARG A 47 2.86 -3.77 9.21
C ARG A 47 1.57 -4.53 8.87
N ASP A 48 0.44 -3.85 8.66
CA ASP A 48 -0.83 -4.48 8.22
C ASP A 48 -1.69 -3.52 7.38
N ILE A 49 -1.05 -2.83 6.43
CA ILE A 49 -1.75 -1.94 5.50
C ILE A 49 -2.63 -2.76 4.56
N LYS A 50 -3.94 -2.51 4.58
CA LYS A 50 -4.96 -3.20 3.79
C LYS A 50 -6.28 -2.42 3.80
N PRO A 51 -7.19 -2.65 2.85
CA PRO A 51 -8.48 -1.95 2.80
C PRO A 51 -9.32 -2.08 4.07
N ALA A 52 -9.23 -3.20 4.79
CA ALA A 52 -10.00 -3.44 6.02
C ALA A 52 -9.51 -2.63 7.23
N ASN A 53 -8.26 -2.14 7.20
CA ASN A 53 -7.69 -1.24 8.22
C ASN A 53 -7.69 0.22 7.75
N THR A 54 -8.46 0.53 6.72
CA THR A 54 -8.62 1.87 6.17
C THR A 54 -10.10 2.20 6.07
N THR A 55 -10.50 3.39 6.47
CA THR A 55 -11.91 3.78 6.54
C THR A 55 -12.10 5.24 6.14
N THR A 56 -13.31 5.60 5.72
CA THR A 56 -13.69 7.01 5.58
C THR A 56 -14.02 7.61 6.95
N GLY A 57 -14.06 8.94 7.04
CA GLY A 57 -14.69 9.61 8.16
C GLY A 57 -16.20 9.45 8.17
N ARG A 58 -16.83 9.97 9.22
CA ARG A 58 -18.29 9.90 9.36
C ARG A 58 -18.96 10.92 8.45
N LYS A 59 -19.94 10.45 7.67
CA LYS A 59 -20.78 11.29 6.82
C LYS A 59 -21.54 12.35 7.61
N GLU A 60 -22.01 11.99 8.80
CA GLU A 60 -22.71 12.88 9.74
C GLU A 60 -21.88 14.12 10.11
N GLU A 61 -20.55 13.98 10.12
CA GLU A 61 -19.58 15.04 10.47
C GLU A 61 -19.01 15.73 9.21
N GLY A 62 -19.48 15.38 8.02
CA GLY A 62 -18.93 15.88 6.75
C GLY A 62 -17.54 15.32 6.41
N GLU A 63 -17.07 14.29 7.11
CA GLU A 63 -15.71 13.75 6.97
C GLU A 63 -15.62 12.57 5.98
N GLN A 64 -16.64 12.33 5.17
CA GLN A 64 -16.70 11.19 4.25
C GLN A 64 -15.57 11.16 3.20
N GLN A 65 -14.87 12.29 3.01
CA GLN A 65 -13.69 12.42 2.14
C GLN A 65 -12.37 12.22 2.89
N ILE A 66 -12.37 12.14 4.22
CA ILE A 66 -11.17 11.92 5.03
C ILE A 66 -10.92 10.42 5.16
N ILE A 67 -9.69 9.99 4.89
CA ILE A 67 -9.26 8.60 5.05
C ILE A 67 -8.50 8.43 6.37
N TYR A 68 -9.00 7.52 7.21
CA TYR A 68 -8.37 7.14 8.47
C TYR A 68 -7.71 5.76 8.35
N VAL A 69 -6.55 5.62 8.99
CA VAL A 69 -5.83 4.35 9.15
C VAL A 69 -6.09 3.82 10.56
N LEU A 70 -6.49 2.55 10.66
CA LEU A 70 -6.90 1.89 11.89
C LEU A 70 -5.98 0.72 12.24
N ASP A 71 -6.17 0.18 13.45
CA ASP A 71 -5.54 -1.05 13.94
C ASP A 71 -4.00 -1.04 13.93
N PHE A 72 -3.47 -0.38 14.95
CA PHE A 72 -2.03 -0.40 15.27
C PHE A 72 -1.63 -1.60 16.13
N GLY A 73 -2.46 -2.65 16.24
CA GLY A 73 -2.25 -3.78 17.15
C GLY A 73 -0.99 -4.58 16.87
N ILE A 74 -0.51 -4.56 15.61
CA ILE A 74 0.79 -5.13 15.24
C ILE A 74 1.81 -4.09 14.78
N ALA A 75 1.57 -2.80 15.05
CA ALA A 75 2.56 -1.78 14.78
C ALA A 75 3.86 -2.04 15.55
N ARG A 76 4.98 -1.52 15.05
CA ARG A 76 6.30 -1.73 15.66
C ARG A 76 7.14 -0.47 15.57
N LYS A 77 7.74 -0.09 16.69
CA LYS A 77 8.73 0.99 16.73
C LYS A 77 9.99 0.56 15.98
N PHE A 78 10.52 1.42 15.12
CA PHE A 78 11.77 1.19 14.38
C PHE A 78 12.84 2.26 14.67
N MET A 79 12.53 3.19 15.57
CA MET A 79 13.37 4.34 15.94
C MET A 79 13.43 4.47 17.46
N HIS A 80 14.61 4.79 17.99
CA HIS A 80 14.82 5.08 19.40
C HIS A 80 14.32 6.50 19.75
N SER A 81 14.27 6.84 21.04
CA SER A 81 13.84 8.17 21.49
C SER A 81 14.75 9.31 21.04
N ASP A 82 16.03 9.00 20.77
CA ASP A 82 17.02 9.94 20.24
C ASP A 82 16.97 10.10 18.70
N GLY A 83 16.01 9.44 18.03
CA GLY A 83 15.87 9.47 16.58
C GLY A 83 16.74 8.45 15.82
N SER A 84 17.59 7.69 16.49
CA SER A 84 18.41 6.66 15.84
C SER A 84 17.58 5.45 15.41
N LEU A 85 17.95 4.81 14.29
CA LEU A 85 17.21 3.66 13.75
C LEU A 85 17.61 2.37 14.47
N MET A 86 16.63 1.53 14.80
CA MET A 86 16.84 0.22 15.40
C MET A 86 17.48 -0.74 14.41
N ARG A 87 18.39 -1.60 14.89
CA ARG A 87 18.98 -2.67 14.07
C ARG A 87 17.94 -3.71 13.67
N PRO A 88 17.99 -4.25 12.44
CA PRO A 88 17.11 -5.33 12.05
C PRO A 88 17.37 -6.58 12.88
N ARG A 89 16.30 -7.31 13.21
CA ARG A 89 16.43 -8.69 13.69
C ARG A 89 16.93 -9.58 12.55
N GLU A 90 17.69 -10.61 12.90
CA GLU A 90 18.15 -11.63 11.93
C GLU A 90 16.98 -12.36 11.27
N SER A 91 15.91 -12.60 12.02
CA SER A 91 14.66 -13.14 11.51
C SER A 91 13.46 -12.52 12.20
N ALA A 92 12.38 -12.33 11.44
CA ALA A 92 11.10 -11.86 11.92
C ALA A 92 9.99 -12.84 11.51
N ARG A 93 9.21 -13.31 12.49
CA ARG A 93 8.00 -14.10 12.22
C ARG A 93 7.01 -13.27 11.39
N PHE A 94 6.40 -13.91 10.39
CA PHE A 94 5.32 -13.33 9.61
C PHE A 94 4.19 -12.83 10.52
N ARG A 95 3.68 -11.63 10.24
CA ARG A 95 2.47 -11.04 10.82
C ARG A 95 1.74 -10.25 9.75
N GLY A 96 0.44 -10.03 9.95
CA GLY A 96 -0.41 -9.28 9.03
C GLY A 96 -1.11 -10.19 8.01
N THR A 97 -1.60 -9.58 6.94
CA THR A 97 -2.46 -10.26 5.96
C THR A 97 -1.67 -10.68 4.71
N PRO A 98 -1.52 -11.99 4.38
CA PRO A 98 -0.66 -12.47 3.28
C PRO A 98 -0.85 -11.77 1.94
N ARG A 99 -2.11 -11.45 1.59
CA ARG A 99 -2.48 -10.73 0.36
C ARG A 99 -1.73 -9.41 0.21
N TYR A 100 -1.61 -8.61 1.26
CA TYR A 100 -0.99 -7.28 1.22
C TYR A 100 0.39 -7.23 1.90
N ALA A 101 0.78 -8.26 2.65
CA ALA A 101 2.09 -8.30 3.30
C ALA A 101 3.22 -8.14 2.28
N ALA A 102 4.21 -7.30 2.62
CA ALA A 102 5.40 -7.09 1.81
C ALA A 102 6.20 -8.38 1.59
N THR A 103 7.05 -8.41 0.57
CA THR A 103 7.90 -9.56 0.26
C THR A 103 8.79 -9.93 1.46
N SER A 104 9.32 -8.94 2.20
CA SER A 104 10.13 -9.16 3.41
C SER A 104 9.43 -10.04 4.45
N ALA A 105 8.09 -9.97 4.54
CA ALA A 105 7.30 -10.80 5.46
C ALA A 105 7.40 -12.29 5.12
N HIS A 106 7.25 -12.59 3.83
CA HIS A 106 7.24 -13.95 3.30
C HIS A 106 8.61 -14.61 3.46
N ILE A 107 9.68 -13.85 3.26
CA ILE A 107 11.06 -14.31 3.44
C ILE A 107 11.61 -14.09 4.87
N LYS A 108 10.73 -13.82 5.86
CA LYS A 108 11.06 -13.69 7.30
C LYS A 108 12.15 -12.66 7.62
N ARG A 109 12.26 -11.60 6.83
CA ARG A 109 13.15 -10.44 7.08
C ARG A 109 12.45 -9.41 7.95
N GLU A 110 13.24 -8.62 8.68
CA GLU A 110 12.72 -7.50 9.46
C GLU A 110 11.99 -6.49 8.55
N TYR A 111 10.86 -5.98 9.05
CA TYR A 111 10.09 -4.95 8.37
C TYR A 111 10.76 -3.58 8.51
N ALA A 112 10.71 -2.81 7.44
CA ALA A 112 11.13 -1.42 7.34
C ALA A 112 10.02 -0.57 6.70
N ARG A 113 10.28 0.74 6.59
CA ARG A 113 9.34 1.69 5.98
C ARG A 113 8.95 1.32 4.55
N LYS A 114 9.89 0.76 3.77
CA LYS A 114 9.62 0.31 2.39
C LYS A 114 8.55 -0.79 2.34
N ASP A 115 8.42 -1.58 3.40
CA ASP A 115 7.52 -2.72 3.44
C ASP A 115 6.07 -2.26 3.68
N ASP A 116 5.86 -1.22 4.49
CA ASP A 116 4.55 -0.55 4.55
C ASP A 116 4.17 0.11 3.21
N MET A 117 5.15 0.66 2.49
CA MET A 117 4.92 1.21 1.14
C MET A 117 4.61 0.11 0.11
N GLU A 118 5.25 -1.04 0.19
CA GLU A 118 4.96 -2.21 -0.66
C GLU A 118 3.53 -2.73 -0.40
N SER A 119 3.12 -2.82 0.88
CA SER A 119 1.75 -3.18 1.25
C SER A 119 0.73 -2.16 0.76
N TRP A 120 1.02 -0.87 0.90
CA TRP A 120 0.20 0.20 0.31
C TRP A 120 0.09 0.08 -1.21
N PHE A 121 1.18 -0.24 -1.90
CA PHE A 121 1.18 -0.40 -3.34
C PHE A 121 0.27 -1.56 -3.78
N TYR A 122 0.31 -2.70 -3.09
CA TYR A 122 -0.62 -3.80 -3.38
C TYR A 122 -2.08 -3.42 -3.12
N MET A 123 -2.34 -2.70 -2.03
CA MET A 123 -3.67 -2.17 -1.76
C MET A 123 -4.13 -1.23 -2.89
N MET A 124 -3.28 -0.30 -3.31
CA MET A 124 -3.52 0.65 -4.38
C MET A 124 -3.85 -0.04 -5.72
N VAL A 125 -3.05 -1.03 -6.11
CA VAL A 125 -3.29 -1.85 -7.30
C VAL A 125 -4.64 -2.54 -7.21
N GLU A 126 -4.97 -3.16 -6.07
CA GLU A 126 -6.23 -3.88 -5.94
C GLU A 126 -7.44 -2.95 -6.00
N ILE A 127 -7.42 -1.81 -5.31
CA ILE A 127 -8.56 -0.87 -5.34
C ILE A 127 -8.70 -0.16 -6.70
N TYR A 128 -7.63 -0.06 -7.48
CA TYR A 128 -7.64 0.54 -8.82
C TYR A 128 -8.06 -0.48 -9.91
N ALA A 129 -7.42 -1.65 -9.95
CA ALA A 129 -7.63 -2.66 -10.99
C ALA A 129 -8.70 -3.70 -10.63
N GLY A 130 -9.06 -3.81 -9.35
CA GLY A 130 -10.05 -4.74 -8.81
C GLY A 130 -9.51 -6.10 -8.38
N LYS A 131 -8.22 -6.38 -8.65
CA LYS A 131 -7.57 -7.65 -8.30
C LYS A 131 -6.05 -7.53 -8.22
N LEU A 132 -5.44 -8.47 -7.50
CA LEU A 132 -4.02 -8.78 -7.53
C LEU A 132 -3.79 -10.10 -8.28
N PRO A 133 -2.58 -10.36 -8.83
CA PRO A 133 -2.27 -11.62 -9.50
C PRO A 133 -2.53 -12.86 -8.62
N TRP A 134 -2.39 -12.72 -7.31
CA TRP A 134 -2.59 -13.77 -6.31
C TRP A 134 -3.97 -13.71 -5.61
N SER A 135 -4.95 -12.98 -6.15
CA SER A 135 -6.27 -12.82 -5.49
C SER A 135 -7.02 -14.13 -5.22
N GLY A 136 -6.77 -15.19 -6.00
CA GLY A 136 -7.36 -16.52 -5.86
C GLY A 136 -6.45 -17.56 -5.23
N VAL A 137 -5.29 -17.16 -4.70
CA VAL A 137 -4.28 -18.06 -4.13
C VAL A 137 -4.46 -18.10 -2.62
N GLY A 138 -4.70 -19.29 -2.07
CA GLY A 138 -4.81 -19.51 -0.62
C GLY A 138 -3.50 -19.87 0.06
N ASP A 139 -2.56 -20.44 -0.70
CA ASP A 139 -1.25 -20.85 -0.19
C ASP A 139 -0.33 -19.65 0.02
N MET A 140 0.20 -19.53 1.24
CA MET A 140 1.00 -18.37 1.65
C MET A 140 2.35 -18.31 0.91
N ASP A 141 3.00 -19.46 0.71
CA ASP A 141 4.31 -19.53 0.08
C ASP A 141 4.20 -19.21 -1.42
N ALA A 142 3.14 -19.68 -2.08
CA ALA A 142 2.82 -19.31 -3.47
C ALA A 142 2.60 -17.80 -3.62
N ILE A 143 1.87 -17.15 -2.68
CA ILE A 143 1.74 -15.68 -2.67
C ILE A 143 3.11 -15.01 -2.56
N GLY A 144 4.00 -15.52 -1.70
CA GLY A 144 5.38 -15.06 -1.58
C GLY A 144 6.13 -15.14 -2.92
N GLN A 145 6.06 -16.28 -3.61
CA GLN A 145 6.70 -16.49 -4.91
C GLN A 145 6.21 -15.52 -5.98
N PHE A 146 4.90 -15.25 -6.05
CA PHE A 146 4.36 -14.23 -6.97
C PHE A 146 5.01 -12.86 -6.75
N LYS A 147 5.23 -12.49 -5.48
CA LYS A 147 5.82 -11.21 -5.11
C LYS A 147 7.31 -11.20 -5.42
N GLU A 148 8.04 -12.23 -5.03
CA GLU A 148 9.48 -12.36 -5.25
C GLU A 148 9.87 -12.35 -6.73
N ALA A 149 9.01 -12.85 -7.62
CA ALA A 149 9.27 -12.93 -9.06
C ALA A 149 9.71 -11.60 -9.71
N ARG A 150 9.25 -10.45 -9.19
CA ARG A 150 9.64 -9.11 -9.69
C ARG A 150 11.02 -8.64 -9.21
N LEU A 151 11.50 -9.19 -8.09
CA LEU A 151 12.67 -8.66 -7.38
C LEU A 151 13.99 -8.91 -8.13
N PRO A 152 15.02 -8.10 -7.84
CA PRO A 152 16.37 -8.36 -8.31
C PRO A 152 16.86 -9.75 -7.85
N GLY A 153 17.42 -10.53 -8.76
CA GLY A 153 17.85 -11.92 -8.54
C GLY A 153 17.14 -12.93 -9.45
N ASN A 154 15.94 -12.59 -9.94
CA ASN A 154 15.24 -13.35 -10.97
C ASN A 154 15.66 -12.95 -12.40
N GLN A 155 15.41 -13.83 -13.37
CA GLN A 155 15.66 -13.55 -14.78
C GLN A 155 14.88 -12.32 -15.25
N MET A 156 15.46 -11.51 -16.15
CA MET A 156 14.87 -10.25 -16.61
C MET A 156 13.44 -10.44 -17.16
N LYS A 157 13.22 -11.51 -17.94
CA LYS A 157 11.90 -11.83 -18.50
C LYS A 157 10.88 -12.10 -17.38
N VAL A 158 11.22 -12.95 -16.41
CA VAL A 158 10.37 -13.26 -15.25
C VAL A 158 10.00 -12.00 -14.48
N ARG A 159 10.97 -11.13 -14.23
CA ARG A 159 10.74 -9.86 -13.54
C ARG A 159 9.80 -8.95 -14.31
N THR A 160 10.03 -8.81 -15.61
CA THR A 160 9.21 -7.97 -16.49
C THR A 160 7.77 -8.47 -16.55
N ASP A 161 7.59 -9.78 -16.70
CA ASP A 161 6.27 -10.41 -16.75
C ASP A 161 5.54 -10.30 -15.41
N ALA A 162 6.26 -10.46 -14.29
CA ALA A 162 5.69 -10.29 -12.94
C ALA A 162 5.24 -8.84 -12.67
N VAL A 163 6.06 -7.83 -13.05
CA VAL A 163 5.68 -6.43 -12.92
C VAL A 163 4.46 -6.12 -13.79
N ARG A 164 4.46 -6.53 -15.06
CA ARG A 164 3.33 -6.34 -15.98
C ARG A 164 2.05 -6.98 -15.48
N ALA A 165 2.14 -8.20 -14.94
CA ALA A 165 1.00 -8.88 -14.36
C ALA A 165 0.46 -8.15 -13.13
N LEU A 166 1.35 -7.66 -12.25
CA LEU A 166 0.98 -6.94 -11.04
C LEU A 166 0.22 -5.64 -11.35
N VAL A 167 0.70 -4.85 -12.30
CA VAL A 167 0.11 -3.54 -12.63
C VAL A 167 -0.83 -3.60 -13.84
N ALA A 168 -1.31 -4.79 -14.22
CA ALA A 168 -2.20 -4.95 -15.35
C ALA A 168 -3.48 -4.12 -15.18
N GLY A 169 -3.72 -3.19 -16.11
CA GLY A 169 -4.85 -2.25 -16.06
C GLY A 169 -4.64 -1.04 -15.15
N CYS A 170 -3.43 -0.84 -14.62
CA CYS A 170 -3.02 0.36 -13.89
C CYS A 170 -2.23 1.32 -14.82
N PRO A 171 -2.08 2.61 -14.46
CA PRO A 171 -1.32 3.56 -15.26
C PRO A 171 0.21 3.36 -15.10
N GLU A 172 1.00 3.85 -16.05
CA GLU A 172 2.45 3.58 -16.13
C GLU A 172 3.24 4.11 -14.92
N GLU A 173 2.74 5.15 -14.26
CA GLU A 173 3.27 5.71 -13.03
C GLU A 173 3.42 4.63 -11.94
N PHE A 174 2.54 3.62 -11.92
CA PHE A 174 2.62 2.53 -10.94
C PHE A 174 3.91 1.71 -11.13
N ILE A 175 4.38 1.53 -12.37
CA ILE A 175 5.67 0.87 -12.63
C ILE A 175 6.81 1.71 -12.03
N THR A 176 6.75 3.02 -12.21
CA THR A 176 7.78 3.95 -11.73
C THR A 176 7.80 4.00 -10.19
N ILE A 177 6.64 4.02 -9.55
CA ILE A 177 6.49 3.95 -8.09
C ILE A 177 6.98 2.60 -7.56
N LEU A 178 6.61 1.49 -8.19
CA LEU A 178 7.04 0.15 -7.78
C LEU A 178 8.56 0.02 -7.86
N ARG A 179 9.18 0.50 -8.95
CA ARG A 179 10.64 0.50 -9.09
C ARG A 179 11.30 1.29 -7.97
N HIS A 180 10.77 2.46 -7.63
CA HIS A 180 11.26 3.25 -6.50
C HIS A 180 11.21 2.45 -5.19
N ILE A 181 10.09 1.77 -4.91
CA ILE A 181 9.93 0.92 -3.70
C ILE A 181 10.93 -0.26 -3.70
N ASP A 182 11.08 -0.95 -4.83
CA ASP A 182 11.94 -2.13 -4.95
C ASP A 182 13.45 -1.79 -4.84
N GLU A 183 13.85 -0.57 -5.24
CA GLU A 183 15.24 -0.08 -5.12
C GLU A 183 15.60 0.39 -3.69
N MET A 184 14.60 0.53 -2.80
CA MET A 184 14.85 0.99 -1.45
C MET A 184 15.64 -0.01 -0.61
N ARG A 185 16.63 0.53 0.11
CA ARG A 185 17.35 -0.20 1.17
C ARG A 185 16.56 -0.22 2.47
N PHE A 186 16.93 -1.13 3.39
CA PHE A 186 16.28 -1.30 4.70
C PHE A 186 16.14 0.01 5.49
N TYR A 187 17.23 0.77 5.65
CA TYR A 187 17.21 2.08 6.32
C TYR A 187 16.78 3.23 5.41
N GLY A 188 16.39 2.95 4.17
CA GLY A 188 15.91 3.97 3.23
C GLY A 188 14.66 4.67 3.76
N ARG A 189 14.58 5.98 3.52
CA ARG A 189 13.36 6.76 3.74
C ARG A 189 12.64 6.88 2.40
N PRO A 190 11.37 6.44 2.29
CA PRO A 190 10.59 6.66 1.07
C PRO A 190 10.51 8.15 0.73
N ASP A 191 10.55 8.50 -0.55
CA ASP A 191 10.20 9.86 -0.98
C ASP A 191 8.68 10.00 -1.10
N TYR A 192 8.01 10.08 0.06
CA TYR A 192 6.55 10.21 0.14
C TYR A 192 6.02 11.38 -0.69
N SER A 193 6.77 12.50 -0.71
CA SER A 193 6.38 13.72 -1.43
C SER A 193 6.42 13.49 -2.94
N TRP A 194 7.46 12.83 -3.45
CA TRP A 194 7.56 12.47 -4.86
C TRP A 194 6.46 11.49 -5.28
N ILE A 195 6.17 10.46 -4.47
CA ILE A 195 5.07 9.52 -4.74
C ILE A 195 3.74 10.27 -4.87
N MET A 196 3.39 11.11 -3.89
CA MET A 196 2.14 11.89 -3.94
C MET A 196 2.09 12.87 -5.13
N LYS A 197 3.21 13.50 -5.50
CA LYS A 197 3.28 14.38 -6.66
C LYS A 197 3.03 13.62 -7.96
N MET A 198 3.59 12.42 -8.11
CA MET A 198 3.38 11.57 -9.28
C MET A 198 1.92 11.17 -9.43
N LEU A 199 1.27 10.79 -8.33
CA LEU A 199 -0.16 10.46 -8.31
C LEU A 199 -1.04 11.65 -8.66
N ARG A 200 -0.71 12.85 -8.18
CA ARG A 200 -1.43 14.08 -8.54
C ARG A 200 -1.22 14.46 -10.00
N ALA A 201 0.00 14.32 -10.52
CA ALA A 201 0.32 14.60 -11.92
C ALA A 201 -0.52 13.70 -12.85
N TYR A 202 -0.62 12.41 -12.53
CA TYR A 202 -1.48 11.48 -13.27
C TYR A 202 -2.94 11.98 -13.39
N LEU A 203 -3.54 12.47 -12.29
CA LEU A 203 -4.90 13.03 -12.32
C LEU A 203 -5.00 14.28 -13.22
N ILE A 204 -4.04 15.20 -13.10
CA ILE A 204 -4.03 16.46 -13.84
C ILE A 204 -3.84 16.21 -15.34
N GLU A 205 -2.84 15.44 -15.71
CA GLU A 205 -2.47 15.16 -17.11
C GLU A 205 -3.58 14.42 -17.86
N ASN A 206 -4.30 13.54 -17.17
CA ASN A 206 -5.41 12.77 -17.73
C ASN A 206 -6.78 13.46 -17.54
N LYS A 207 -6.81 14.66 -16.94
CA LYS A 207 -8.05 15.42 -16.64
C LYS A 207 -9.08 14.60 -15.84
N ILE A 208 -8.60 13.78 -14.92
CA ILE A 208 -9.42 12.92 -14.06
C ILE A 208 -9.79 13.72 -12.80
N PRO A 209 -11.08 13.96 -12.53
CA PRO A 209 -11.48 14.60 -11.29
C PRO A 209 -11.21 13.66 -10.11
N GLU A 210 -10.60 14.18 -9.04
CA GLU A 210 -10.40 13.43 -7.78
C GLU A 210 -11.73 13.21 -7.04
N HIS A 211 -12.62 14.20 -7.11
CA HIS A 211 -13.89 14.25 -6.40
C HIS A 211 -15.08 14.42 -7.37
N PRO A 212 -16.31 14.02 -6.98
CA PRO A 212 -16.63 13.31 -5.73
C PRO A 212 -16.04 11.89 -5.69
N TYR A 213 -15.81 11.36 -4.50
CA TYR A 213 -15.45 9.96 -4.34
C TYR A 213 -16.64 9.04 -4.67
N ASP A 214 -16.33 7.80 -5.06
CA ASP A 214 -17.28 6.80 -5.55
C ASP A 214 -18.44 6.44 -4.59
N TRP A 215 -18.33 6.79 -3.31
CA TRP A 215 -19.30 6.51 -2.26
C TRP A 215 -20.08 7.75 -1.81
N GLU A 216 -19.79 8.90 -2.39
CA GLU A 216 -20.57 10.13 -2.21
C GLU A 216 -21.80 10.13 -3.13
#